data_AF-A0AAV0YI87-F1
#
_entry.id   AF-A0AAV0YI87-F1
#
_cell.length_a   1.000
_cell.length_b   1.000
_cell.length_c   1.000
_cell.angle_alpha   90.00
_cell.angle_beta   90.00
_cell.angle_gamma   90.00
#
_symmetry.space_group_name_H-M   'P 1'
#
loop_
_entity.id
_entity.type
_entity.pdbx_description
1 polymer ?
#
loop_
_entity_poly.entity_id
_entity_poly.type
_entity_poly.pdbx_seq_one_letter_code
_entity_poly.pdbx_strand_id
1 'polypeptide(L)'
;MDKQKVSIEVKTHLEENGIEIKEYTEVSIDVALLATNELGFVSTTKNVNGKHQTGEESSNLIWANLASCCYDLYSKLNPDTVLLQQSPLALPKALKVEAQGRWCWN
;
A
#
# COMPACT_ATOMS: atom_id res chain seq x y z
N MET A 1 -4.06 9.84 -7.56
CA MET A 1 -2.97 10.73 -8.01
C MET A 1 -3.47 11.53 -9.19
N ASP A 2 -3.07 12.79 -9.31
CA ASP A 2 -3.40 13.59 -10.50
C ASP A 2 -2.61 13.05 -11.69
N LYS A 3 -3.33 12.49 -12.67
CA LYS A 3 -2.74 11.85 -13.85
C LYS A 3 -1.91 12.82 -14.69
N GLN A 4 -2.15 14.13 -14.58
CA GLN A 4 -1.36 15.15 -15.28
C GLN A 4 0.04 15.34 -14.68
N LYS A 5 0.28 14.86 -13.46
CA LYS A 5 1.59 14.95 -12.78
C LYS A 5 2.50 13.76 -13.07
N VAL A 6 2.02 12.76 -13.79
CA VAL A 6 2.76 11.52 -14.07
C VAL A 6 3.24 11.55 -15.51
N SER A 7 4.55 11.50 -15.71
CA SER A 7 5.13 11.37 -17.05
C SER A 7 4.82 10.00 -17.65
N ILE A 8 4.85 9.90 -18.98
CA ILE A 8 4.56 8.66 -19.70
C ILE A 8 5.50 7.54 -19.26
N GLU A 9 6.79 7.84 -19.05
CA GLU A 9 7.78 6.87 -18.56
C GLU A 9 7.42 6.32 -17.18
N VAL A 10 7.04 7.18 -16.23
CA VAL A 10 6.64 6.77 -14.88
C VAL A 10 5.35 5.95 -14.93
N LYS A 11 4.40 6.34 -15.80
CA LYS A 11 3.16 5.60 -15.98
C LYS A 11 3.42 4.17 -16.48
N THR A 12 4.22 4.03 -17.54
CA THR A 12 4.58 2.71 -18.08
C THR A 12 5.28 1.86 -17.02
N HIS A 13 6.22 2.44 -16.27
CA HIS A 13 6.91 1.71 -15.20
C HIS A 13 5.96 1.23 -14.09
N LEU A 14 4.99 2.05 -13.68
CA LEU A 14 3.99 1.65 -12.69
C LEU A 14 3.10 0.51 -13.20
N GLU A 15 2.63 0.61 -14.44
CA GLU A 15 1.79 -0.43 -15.08
C GLU A 15 2.55 -1.75 -15.26
N GLU A 16 3.84 -1.71 -15.64
CA GLU A 16 4.72 -2.88 -15.74
C GLU A 16 4.91 -3.59 -14.40
N ASN A 17 4.92 -2.83 -13.29
CA ASN A 17 4.97 -3.36 -11.93
C ASN A 17 3.59 -3.76 -11.38
N GLY A 18 2.54 -3.73 -12.22
CA GLY A 18 1.18 -4.09 -11.82
C GLY A 18 0.51 -3.07 -10.89
N ILE A 19 0.98 -1.82 -10.89
CA ILE A 19 0.44 -0.74 -10.07
C ILE A 19 -0.58 0.06 -10.90
N GLU A 20 -1.82 0.11 -10.42
CA GLU A 20 -2.88 0.89 -11.03
C GLU A 20 -2.82 2.37 -10.61
N ILE A 21 -3.01 3.29 -11.56
CA ILE A 21 -3.09 4.73 -11.30
C ILE A 21 -4.56 5.17 -11.26
N LYS A 22 -5.06 5.37 -10.05
CA LYS A 22 -6.40 5.91 -9.77
C LYS A 22 -6.40 7.40 -9.46
N GLU A 23 -7.55 8.05 -9.63
CA GLU A 23 -7.73 9.45 -9.26
C GLU A 23 -7.65 9.64 -7.74
N TYR A 24 -7.20 10.80 -7.28
CA TYR A 24 -7.05 11.02 -5.84
C TYR A 24 -8.39 10.95 -5.08
N THR A 25 -9.49 11.35 -5.71
CA THR A 25 -10.84 11.34 -5.13
C THR A 25 -11.39 9.92 -4.90
N GLU A 26 -10.92 8.95 -5.68
CA GLU A 26 -11.38 7.55 -5.63
C GLU A 26 -10.89 6.83 -4.37
N VAL A 27 -9.82 7.31 -3.71
CA VAL A 27 -9.29 6.75 -2.45
C VAL A 27 -10.38 6.64 -1.38
N SER A 28 -11.29 7.61 -1.33
CA SER A 28 -12.37 7.61 -0.35
C SER A 28 -13.42 6.51 -0.59
N ILE A 29 -13.63 6.13 -1.85
CA ILE A 29 -14.53 5.05 -2.26
C ILE A 29 -13.85 3.71 -2.00
N ASP A 30 -12.58 3.58 -2.36
CA ASP A 30 -11.79 2.37 -2.11
C ASP A 30 -11.72 2.06 -0.61
N VAL A 31 -11.54 3.07 0.24
CA VAL A 31 -11.56 2.91 1.71
C VAL A 31 -12.92 2.44 2.22
N ALA A 32 -14.02 2.93 1.64
CA ALA A 32 -15.35 2.46 2.00
C ALA A 32 -15.58 1.00 1.61
N LEU A 33 -15.08 0.58 0.43
CA LEU A 33 -15.14 -0.82 -0.02
C LEU A 33 -14.24 -1.75 0.80
N LEU A 34 -13.12 -1.25 1.29
CA LEU A 34 -12.26 -2.00 2.23
C LEU A 34 -12.95 -2.23 3.57
N ALA A 35 -13.76 -1.28 4.04
CA ALA A 35 -14.49 -1.41 5.29
C ALA A 35 -15.63 -2.45 5.22
N THR A 36 -16.20 -2.68 4.04
CA THR A 36 -17.26 -3.68 3.82
C THR A 36 -16.71 -5.08 3.49
N ASN A 37 -15.39 -5.24 3.40
CA ASN A 37 -14.72 -6.44 2.90
C ASN A 37 -15.17 -6.86 1.48
N GLU A 38 -15.84 -5.97 0.74
CA GLU A 38 -16.36 -6.23 -0.62
C GLU A 38 -15.32 -5.94 -1.70
N LEU A 39 -14.22 -5.28 -1.35
CA LEU A 39 -13.06 -5.21 -2.22
C LEU A 39 -12.39 -6.58 -2.27
N GLY A 40 -12.99 -7.48 -3.04
CA GLY A 40 -12.45 -8.80 -3.36
C GLY A 40 -11.00 -8.64 -3.79
N PHE A 41 -10.13 -9.30 -3.05
CA PHE A 41 -8.68 -9.26 -3.21
C PHE A 41 -8.27 -9.84 -4.58
N VAL A 42 -8.36 -9.02 -5.62
CA VAL A 42 -7.71 -9.29 -6.92
C VAL A 42 -6.24 -8.91 -6.77
N SER A 43 -5.50 -9.60 -5.90
CA SER A 43 -4.03 -9.67 -5.99
C SER A 43 -3.43 -10.75 -5.09
N THR A 44 -3.78 -12.02 -5.30
CA THR A 44 -2.81 -13.13 -5.10
C THR A 44 -3.06 -14.20 -6.14
N THR A 45 -2.96 -13.82 -7.41
CA THR A 45 -2.68 -14.79 -8.48
C THR A 45 -1.78 -14.17 -9.53
N LYS A 46 -0.55 -13.80 -9.15
CA LYS A 46 0.59 -13.87 -10.06
C LYS A 46 1.90 -13.97 -9.28
N ASN A 47 2.31 -15.22 -9.09
CA ASN A 47 3.67 -15.71 -8.84
C ASN A 47 4.48 -15.09 -7.69
N VAL A 48 4.31 -15.64 -6.49
CA VAL A 48 5.47 -16.09 -5.71
C VAL A 48 5.19 -17.53 -5.28
N ASN A 49 5.94 -18.46 -5.85
CA ASN A 49 5.98 -19.87 -5.45
C ASN A 49 6.48 -19.97 -4.00
N GLY A 50 5.56 -19.82 -3.05
CA GLY A 50 5.78 -20.06 -1.63
C GLY A 50 4.64 -20.93 -1.11
N LYS A 51 4.83 -22.25 -1.18
CA LYS A 51 3.91 -23.24 -0.61
C LYS A 51 3.80 -23.01 0.91
N HIS A 52 2.74 -22.36 1.36
CA HIS A 52 2.29 -22.49 2.74
C HIS A 52 0.81 -22.88 2.73
N GLN A 53 0.59 -24.20 2.86
CA GLN A 53 -0.68 -24.74 3.28
C GLN A 53 -0.67 -24.72 4.81
N THR A 54 -1.48 -23.86 5.44
CA THR A 54 -1.96 -24.03 6.82
C THR A 54 -3.22 -23.17 6.93
N GLY A 55 -4.30 -23.73 7.48
CA GLY A 55 -5.60 -23.09 7.59
C GLY A 55 -5.58 -21.91 8.55
N GLU A 56 -5.20 -20.74 8.03
CA GLU A 56 -5.29 -19.46 8.71
C GLU A 56 -6.49 -18.73 8.12
N GLU A 57 -7.46 -18.43 8.97
CA GLU A 57 -8.47 -17.43 8.67
C GLU A 57 -7.70 -16.18 8.23
N SER A 58 -7.83 -15.82 6.96
CA SER A 58 -7.10 -14.68 6.39
C SER A 58 -7.71 -13.42 6.99
N SER A 59 -7.24 -13.07 8.18
CA SER A 59 -7.69 -11.89 8.89
C SER A 59 -7.42 -10.68 7.98
N ASN A 60 -8.51 -10.10 7.46
CA ASN A 60 -8.48 -8.98 6.53
C ASN A 60 -8.12 -7.70 7.30
N LEU A 61 -6.89 -7.63 7.80
CA LEU A 61 -6.41 -6.55 8.64
C LEU A 61 -5.77 -5.45 7.78
N ILE A 62 -6.18 -4.22 8.03
CA ILE A 62 -5.71 -3.02 7.34
C ILE A 62 -4.65 -2.35 8.18
N TRP A 63 -3.44 -2.23 7.65
CA TRP A 63 -2.36 -1.51 8.33
C TRP A 63 -2.46 -0.01 8.05
N ALA A 64 -2.54 0.79 9.12
CA ALA A 64 -2.56 2.23 9.03
C ALA A 64 -1.51 2.83 9.98
N ASN A 65 -0.77 3.84 9.51
CA ASN A 65 0.19 4.54 10.34
C ASN A 65 -0.46 5.75 11.00
N LEU A 66 -0.50 5.78 12.33
CA LEU A 66 -1.10 6.88 13.10
C LEU A 66 -0.42 8.24 12.81
N ALA A 67 0.87 8.25 12.50
CA ALA A 67 1.62 9.48 12.23
C ALA A 67 1.30 10.10 10.85
N SER A 68 0.66 9.37 9.94
CA SER A 68 0.43 9.83 8.55
C SER A 68 -0.97 9.56 8.01
N CYS A 69 -1.80 8.75 8.69
CA CYS A 69 -3.17 8.49 8.30
C CYS A 69 -4.06 9.66 8.74
N CYS A 70 -4.83 10.24 7.82
CA CYS A 70 -5.78 11.27 8.18
C CYS A 70 -7.04 10.66 8.82
N TYR A 71 -7.64 11.42 9.74
CA TYR A 71 -8.82 10.96 10.48
C TYR A 71 -10.03 10.68 9.56
N ASP A 72 -10.21 11.45 8.49
CA ASP A 72 -11.34 11.31 7.55
C ASP A 72 -11.37 9.96 6.80
N LEU A 73 -10.21 9.34 6.60
CA LEU A 73 -10.13 7.99 6.03
C LEU A 73 -10.25 6.94 7.12
N TYR A 74 -9.56 7.14 8.25
CA TYR A 74 -9.62 6.23 9.38
C TYR A 74 -11.04 6.05 9.93
N SER A 75 -11.82 7.12 10.03
CA SER A 75 -13.19 7.08 10.57
C SER A 75 -14.17 6.27 9.72
N LYS A 76 -13.80 5.93 8.48
CA LYS A 76 -14.61 5.10 7.58
C LYS A 76 -14.26 3.61 7.66
N LEU A 77 -13.11 3.28 8.27
CA LEU A 77 -12.66 1.91 8.43
C LEU A 77 -13.27 1.28 9.67
N ASN A 78 -13.38 -0.05 9.66
CA ASN A 78 -13.79 -0.80 10.85
C ASN A 78 -12.63 -0.84 11.85
N PRO A 79 -12.77 -0.31 13.09
CA PRO A 79 -11.67 -0.30 14.06
C PRO A 79 -11.18 -1.70 14.44
N ASP A 80 -12.03 -2.73 14.35
CA ASP A 80 -11.66 -4.11 14.69
C ASP A 80 -10.76 -4.75 13.62
N THR A 81 -10.76 -4.20 12.41
CA THR A 81 -9.91 -4.68 11.30
C THR A 81 -8.70 -3.81 11.07
N VAL A 82 -8.51 -2.72 11.81
CA VAL A 82 -7.40 -1.77 11.60
C VAL A 82 -6.28 -1.98 12.61
N LEU A 83 -5.07 -2.22 12.10
CA LEU A 83 -3.84 -2.26 12.88
C LEU A 83 -3.11 -0.92 12.77
N LEU A 84 -3.05 -0.19 13.88
CA LEU A 84 -2.34 1.08 13.98
C LEU A 84 -0.87 0.85 14.35
N GLN A 85 -0.01 0.74 13.34
CA GLN A 85 1.43 0.50 13.51
C GLN A 85 2.27 1.32 12.54
N GLN A 86 3.54 1.52 12.88
CA GLN A 86 4.50 2.16 11.98
C GLN A 86 4.67 1.31 10.71
N SER A 87 4.68 1.96 9.54
CA SER A 87 4.82 1.25 8.27
C SER A 87 6.10 0.40 8.26
N PRO A 88 6.07 -0.85 7.78
CA PRO A 88 7.25 -1.70 7.64
C PRO A 88 8.38 -1.02 6.85
N LEU A 89 8.03 -0.09 5.95
CA LEU A 89 8.99 0.66 5.14
C LEU A 89 9.79 1.70 5.94
N ALA A 90 9.37 2.05 7.14
CA ALA A 90 10.03 3.10 7.90
C ALA A 90 11.43 2.67 8.40
N LEU A 91 11.61 1.39 8.78
CA LEU A 91 12.91 0.87 9.19
C LEU A 91 13.90 0.74 8.00
N PRO A 92 13.53 0.10 6.86
CA PRO A 92 14.38 0.08 5.68
C PRO A 92 14.72 1.47 5.13
N LYS A 93 13.80 2.45 5.23
CA LYS A 93 14.08 3.84 4.82
C LYS A 93 15.02 4.58 5.75
N ALA A 94 15.04 4.24 7.04
CA ALA A 94 15.94 4.86 8.00
C ALA A 94 17.38 4.31 7.89
N LEU A 95 17.52 3.07 7.42
CA LEU A 95 18.83 2.43 7.23
C LEU A 95 19.44 2.88 5.90
N LYS A 96 20.57 3.59 6.00
CA LYS A 96 21.33 4.01 4.83
C LYS A 96 22.06 2.80 4.23
N VAL A 97 21.60 2.33 3.09
CA VAL A 97 22.33 1.35 2.27
C VAL A 97 23.57 2.00 1.65
N GLU A 98 24.66 1.25 1.52
CA GLU A 98 25.97 1.75 1.08
C GLU A 98 25.93 2.51 -0.26
N ALA A 99 25.06 2.09 -1.18
CA ALA A 99 24.84 2.76 -2.46
C ALA A 99 24.34 4.22 -2.31
N GLN A 100 23.55 4.51 -1.27
CA GLN A 100 23.02 5.86 -1.02
C GLN A 100 24.00 6.74 -0.24
N GLY A 101 25.07 6.16 0.34
CA GLY A 101 26.17 6.92 0.93
C GLY A 101 27.19 7.45 -0.05
N ARG A 102 27.30 6.83 -1.21
CA ARG A 102 28.29 7.17 -2.24
C ARG A 102 27.97 8.47 -2.98
N TRP A 103 26.71 8.91 -2.97
CA TRP A 103 26.26 10.16 -3.63
C TRP A 103 26.30 11.39 -2.73
N CYS A 104 26.53 11.23 -1.41
CA CYS A 104 26.57 12.36 -0.48
C CYS A 104 27.99 12.90 -0.22
N TRP A 105 29.00 12.35 -0.89
CA TRP A 105 30.40 12.75 -0.79
C TRP A 105 31.03 12.78 -2.18
N ASN A 106 30.56 13.69 -3.04
CA ASN A 106 31.31 14.16 -4.20
C ASN A 106 30.81 15.53 -4.61
#